data_AF-A0A7Y7J0B1-F1
#
_entry.id   AF-A0A7Y7J0B1-F1
#
_cell.length_a   1.000
_cell.length_b   1.000
_cell.length_c   1.000
_cell.angle_alpha   90.00
_cell.angle_beta   90.00
_cell.angle_gamma   90.00
#
_symmetry.space_group_name_H-M   'P 1'
#
loop_
_entity.id
_entity.type
_entity.pdbx_description
1 polymer ?
#
loop_
_entity_poly.entity_id
_entity_poly.type
_entity_poly.pdbx_seq_one_letter_code
_entity_poly.pdbx_strand_id
1 'polypeptide(L)'
;MHRRMSSTAPSPRARIGIDFGTTNSVVVVATPDGGTRTARFAFPGHAESETCRTLLCLWQEEERGRLMLHEAIGAAAIDAYLDDPAESRLIMSMKSYLAQTSFSETRLLGRRLTLEMLVGQFVAGLARAAGVDPAQAQAIVGRPVRFAGDAPDDAFGEQRL
;
A
#
# COMPACT_ATOMS: atom_id res chain seq x y z
N MET A 1 -8.34 47.57 14.35
CA MET A 1 -7.74 46.28 14.78
C MET A 1 -8.03 45.25 13.68
N HIS A 2 -7.16 45.17 12.66
CA HIS A 2 -7.35 44.29 11.49
C HIS A 2 -6.64 42.96 11.73
N ARG A 3 -7.40 41.89 11.91
CA ARG A 3 -6.91 40.51 12.07
C ARG A 3 -6.43 40.02 10.71
N ARG A 4 -5.11 39.90 10.51
CA ARG A 4 -4.54 39.23 9.33
C ARG A 4 -5.03 37.78 9.31
N MET A 5 -5.77 37.41 8.27
CA MET A 5 -6.03 36.02 7.93
C MET A 5 -4.72 35.48 7.36
N SER A 6 -3.98 34.71 8.15
CA SER A 6 -2.83 33.95 7.68
C SER A 6 -3.35 32.84 6.77
N SER A 7 -3.17 32.96 5.46
CA SER A 7 -3.36 31.84 4.55
C SER A 7 -2.25 30.83 4.82
N THR A 8 -2.57 29.69 5.42
CA THR A 8 -1.65 28.58 5.57
C THR A 8 -1.36 28.05 4.16
N ALA A 9 -0.15 28.31 3.64
CA ALA A 9 0.32 27.64 2.44
C ALA A 9 0.30 26.12 2.72
N PRO A 10 -0.14 25.28 1.77
CA PRO A 10 -0.11 23.83 1.98
C PRO A 10 1.33 23.41 2.30
N SER A 11 1.50 22.63 3.36
CA SER A 11 2.77 21.98 3.70
C SER A 11 3.29 21.25 2.45
N PRO A 12 4.60 21.30 2.16
CA PRO A 12 5.14 20.62 0.99
C PRO A 12 4.82 19.13 1.09
N ARG A 13 4.11 18.60 0.08
CA ARG A 13 3.80 17.17 0.01
C ARG A 13 5.09 16.37 -0.02
N ALA A 14 5.16 15.29 0.75
CA ALA A 14 6.27 14.35 0.67
C ALA A 14 6.29 13.74 -0.74
N ARG A 15 7.47 13.64 -1.36
CA ARG A 15 7.62 12.98 -2.67
C ARG A 15 8.24 11.62 -2.44
N ILE A 16 7.56 10.58 -2.90
CA ILE A 16 8.03 9.20 -2.77
C ILE A 16 8.07 8.49 -4.12
N GLY A 17 9.09 7.69 -4.33
CA GLY A 17 9.16 6.69 -5.40
C GLY A 17 8.83 5.31 -4.81
N ILE A 18 8.00 4.54 -5.49
CA ILE A 18 7.61 3.20 -5.07
C ILE A 18 7.97 2.22 -6.18
N ASP A 19 8.86 1.28 -5.89
CA ASP A 19 9.00 0.07 -6.69
C ASP A 19 8.03 -0.96 -6.15
N PHE A 20 6.84 -1.02 -6.74
CA PHE A 20 5.80 -1.97 -6.36
C PHE A 20 6.06 -3.29 -7.08
N GLY A 21 6.77 -4.23 -6.44
CA GLY A 21 7.11 -5.53 -7.03
C GLY A 21 6.09 -6.62 -6.69
N THR A 22 6.18 -7.77 -7.39
CA THR A 22 5.30 -8.93 -7.15
C THR A 22 5.53 -9.57 -5.78
N THR A 23 6.80 -9.66 -5.35
CA THR A 23 7.21 -10.33 -4.10
C THR A 23 7.62 -9.35 -3.02
N ASN A 24 8.36 -8.31 -3.40
CA ASN A 24 8.88 -7.28 -2.51
C ASN A 24 8.62 -5.91 -3.13
N SER A 25 8.45 -4.91 -2.28
CA SER A 25 8.31 -3.52 -2.65
C SER A 25 9.32 -2.66 -1.91
N VAL A 26 9.75 -1.57 -2.54
CA VAL A 26 10.70 -0.59 -1.99
C VAL A 26 10.08 0.80 -2.05
N VAL A 27 10.33 1.62 -1.03
CA VAL A 27 9.96 3.04 -1.02
C VAL A 27 11.22 3.87 -0.91
N VAL A 28 11.33 4.89 -1.76
CA VAL A 28 12.38 5.91 -1.72
C VAL A 28 11.71 7.24 -1.43
N VAL A 29 12.22 7.99 -0.46
CA VAL A 29 11.69 9.29 -0.04
C VAL A 29 12.66 10.38 -0.48
N ALA A 30 12.15 11.42 -1.15
CA ALA A 30 12.94 12.59 -1.49
C ALA A 30 13.26 13.41 -0.23
N THR A 31 14.50 13.84 -0.09
CA THR A 31 14.96 14.65 1.04
C THR A 31 14.96 16.15 0.70
N PRO A 32 14.86 17.06 1.70
CA PRO A 32 14.81 18.50 1.45
C PRO A 32 16.04 19.09 0.75
N ASP A 33 17.20 18.44 0.87
CA ASP A 33 18.48 18.80 0.25
C ASP A 33 18.60 18.35 -1.22
N GLY A 34 17.54 17.78 -1.80
CA GLY A 34 17.50 17.33 -3.19
C GLY A 34 18.00 15.90 -3.40
N GLY A 35 18.38 15.21 -2.32
CA GLY A 35 18.73 13.79 -2.34
C GLY A 35 17.53 12.85 -2.26
N THR A 36 17.83 11.57 -2.07
CA THR A 36 16.85 10.53 -1.78
C THR A 36 17.34 9.61 -0.67
N ARG A 37 16.40 8.98 0.04
CA ARG A 37 16.69 7.95 1.04
C ARG A 37 15.73 6.78 0.88
N THR A 38 16.27 5.57 0.86
CA THR A 38 15.46 4.34 0.92
C THR A 38 14.82 4.22 2.30
N ALA A 39 13.52 3.94 2.33
CA ALA A 39 12.79 3.67 3.57
C ALA A 39 13.27 2.36 4.19
N ARG A 40 13.29 2.31 5.52
CA ARG A 40 13.53 1.09 6.29
C ARG A 40 12.24 0.73 6.99
N PHE A 41 11.79 -0.50 6.76
CA PHE A 41 10.58 -1.06 7.34
C PHE A 41 10.95 -1.81 8.62
N ALA A 42 10.31 -1.42 9.72
CA ALA A 42 10.42 -2.08 11.01
C ALA A 42 9.04 -2.62 11.40
N PHE A 43 8.92 -3.95 11.51
CA PHE A 43 7.73 -4.62 11.98
C PHE A 43 8.03 -5.32 13.32
N PRO A 44 7.10 -5.34 14.29
CA PRO A 44 7.34 -5.95 15.60
C PRO A 44 7.80 -7.41 15.47
N GLY A 45 8.90 -7.77 16.14
CA GLY A 45 9.43 -9.14 16.09
C GLY A 45 10.24 -9.50 14.84
N HIS A 46 10.40 -8.58 13.89
CA HIS A 46 11.18 -8.79 12.66
C HIS A 46 12.40 -7.87 12.59
N ALA A 47 13.45 -8.33 11.90
CA ALA A 47 14.59 -7.47 11.59
C ALA A 47 14.18 -6.34 10.64
N GLU A 48 14.79 -5.16 10.80
CA GLU A 48 14.59 -4.07 9.85
C GLU A 48 15.06 -4.45 8.44
N SER A 49 14.33 -3.99 7.42
CA SER A 49 14.63 -4.27 6.02
C SER A 49 14.38 -3.03 5.15
N GLU A 50 15.15 -2.89 4.07
CA GLU A 50 14.89 -1.88 3.02
C GLU A 50 13.81 -2.33 2.02
N THR A 51 13.35 -3.57 2.15
CA THR A 51 12.27 -4.15 1.35
C THR A 51 11.10 -4.56 2.24
N CYS A 52 9.88 -4.36 1.74
CA CYS A 52 8.65 -4.83 2.36
C CYS A 52 8.03 -5.92 1.48
N ARG A 53 7.66 -7.07 2.06
CA ARG A 53 6.96 -8.12 1.29
C ARG A 53 5.66 -7.57 0.73
N THR A 54 5.35 -7.89 -0.53
CA THR A 54 4.10 -7.51 -1.20
C THR A 54 2.94 -8.40 -0.73
N LEU A 55 2.59 -8.24 0.54
CA LEU A 55 1.57 -8.95 1.26
C LEU A 55 0.67 -7.93 1.94
N LEU A 56 -0.64 -8.16 1.86
CA LEU A 56 -1.67 -7.39 2.56
C LEU A 56 -2.54 -8.40 3.33
N CYS A 57 -2.70 -8.22 4.63
CA CYS A 57 -3.67 -8.99 5.41
C CYS A 57 -4.82 -8.07 5.82
N LEU A 58 -6.04 -8.55 5.68
CA LEU A 58 -7.26 -7.86 6.06
C LEU A 58 -8.05 -8.70 7.06
N TRP A 59 -8.58 -8.08 8.10
CA TRP A 59 -9.47 -8.73 9.06
C TRP A 59 -10.49 -7.73 9.60
N GLN A 60 -11.51 -8.24 10.30
CA GLN A 60 -12.54 -7.42 10.91
C GLN A 60 -12.59 -7.67 12.41
N GLU A 61 -12.69 -6.58 13.17
CA GLU A 61 -12.88 -6.64 14.62
C GLU A 61 -14.06 -5.75 15.01
N GLU A 62 -14.79 -6.15 16.05
CA GLU A 62 -15.86 -5.34 16.60
C GLU A 62 -15.29 -4.34 17.61
N GLU A 63 -15.26 -3.07 17.23
CA GLU A 63 -14.86 -1.98 18.10
C GLU A 63 -16.07 -1.10 18.45
N ARG A 64 -16.40 -1.01 19.74
CA ARG A 64 -17.49 -0.15 20.24
C ARG A 64 -18.83 -0.40 19.53
N GLY A 65 -19.15 -1.66 19.24
CA GLY A 65 -20.39 -2.06 18.57
C GLY A 65 -20.40 -1.84 17.05
N ARG A 66 -19.23 -1.62 16.43
CA ARG A 66 -19.08 -1.47 14.98
C ARG A 66 -18.01 -2.39 14.46
N LEU A 67 -18.31 -3.06 13.36
CA LEU A 67 -17.33 -3.88 12.64
C LEU A 67 -16.35 -2.97 11.90
N MET A 68 -15.11 -2.96 12.34
CA MET A 68 -14.01 -2.18 11.79
C MET A 68 -13.14 -3.08 10.90
N LEU A 69 -12.71 -2.54 9.75
CA LEU A 69 -11.75 -3.22 8.88
C LEU A 69 -10.34 -2.81 9.29
N HIS A 70 -9.50 -3.80 9.51
CA HIS A 70 -8.09 -3.62 9.83
C HIS A 70 -7.21 -4.17 8.70
N GLU A 71 -6.00 -3.65 8.63
CA GLU A 71 -5.02 -4.01 7.61
C GLU A 71 -3.61 -4.09 8.19
N ALA A 72 -2.82 -5.01 7.64
CA ALA A 72 -1.39 -5.12 7.89
C ALA A 72 -0.66 -5.42 6.56
N ILE A 73 0.59 -5.02 6.46
CA ILE A 73 1.42 -5.25 5.27
C ILE A 73 2.72 -5.97 5.64
N GLY A 74 3.43 -6.49 4.63
CA GLY A 74 4.78 -6.99 4.82
C GLY A 74 4.85 -8.16 5.79
N ALA A 75 5.80 -8.10 6.74
CA ALA A 75 5.95 -9.15 7.74
C ALA A 75 4.78 -9.15 8.76
N ALA A 76 4.27 -7.97 9.12
CA ALA A 76 3.11 -7.86 9.99
C ALA A 76 1.83 -8.47 9.39
N ALA A 77 1.71 -8.51 8.05
CA ALA A 77 0.61 -9.22 7.39
C ALA A 77 0.66 -10.73 7.63
N ILE A 78 1.86 -11.31 7.72
CA ILE A 78 2.06 -12.72 8.02
C ILE A 78 1.66 -12.98 9.47
N ASP A 79 2.13 -12.14 10.39
CA ASP A 79 1.81 -12.28 11.82
C ASP A 79 0.29 -12.19 12.05
N ALA A 80 -0.36 -11.17 11.48
CA ALA A 80 -1.82 -11.00 11.58
C ALA A 80 -2.60 -12.19 11.00
N TYR A 81 -2.12 -12.77 9.90
CA TYR A 81 -2.75 -13.96 9.33
C TYR A 81 -2.57 -15.21 10.21
N LEU A 82 -1.40 -15.37 10.83
CA LEU A 82 -1.11 -16.51 11.69
C LEU A 82 -1.82 -16.45 13.04
N ASP A 83 -2.16 -15.25 13.52
CA ASP A 83 -2.91 -15.04 14.76
C ASP A 83 -4.34 -15.59 14.68
N ASP A 84 -5.08 -15.25 13.62
CA ASP A 84 -6.40 -15.84 13.32
C ASP A 84 -6.60 -16.06 11.81
N PRO A 85 -6.20 -17.22 11.25
CA PRO A 85 -6.38 -17.52 9.84
C PRO A 85 -7.85 -17.65 9.40
N ALA A 86 -8.78 -17.91 10.32
CA ALA A 86 -10.19 -18.11 9.99
C ALA A 86 -10.88 -16.77 9.73
N GLU A 87 -10.54 -15.76 10.55
CA GLU A 87 -11.14 -14.42 10.50
C GLU A 87 -10.33 -13.40 9.68
N SER A 88 -9.14 -13.77 9.21
CA SER A 88 -8.29 -12.92 8.38
C SER A 88 -8.16 -13.42 6.94
N ARG A 89 -7.75 -12.51 6.05
CA ARG A 89 -7.53 -12.80 4.62
C ARG A 89 -6.19 -12.24 4.20
N LEU A 90 -5.24 -13.14 3.93
CA LEU A 90 -3.95 -12.80 3.37
C LEU A 90 -4.03 -12.72 1.83
N ILE A 91 -3.77 -11.55 1.29
CA ILE A 91 -3.69 -11.27 -0.14
C ILE A 91 -2.21 -11.25 -0.55
N MET A 92 -1.91 -12.03 -1.60
CA MET A 92 -0.59 -12.16 -2.19
C MET A 92 -0.64 -11.83 -3.68
N SER A 93 0.52 -11.54 -4.28
CA SER A 93 0.68 -11.44 -5.73
C SER A 93 -0.22 -10.41 -6.43
N MET A 94 -0.65 -9.35 -5.73
CA MET A 94 -1.56 -8.31 -6.27
C MET A 94 -1.09 -7.73 -7.61
N LYS A 95 0.22 -7.46 -7.74
CA LYS A 95 0.79 -6.90 -8.97
C LYS A 95 0.54 -7.78 -10.21
N SER A 96 0.53 -9.10 -10.05
CA SER A 96 0.33 -10.06 -11.15
C SER A 96 -1.09 -10.02 -11.73
N TYR A 97 -2.04 -9.41 -11.03
CA TYR A 97 -3.43 -9.29 -11.49
C TYR A 97 -3.73 -7.94 -12.12
N LEU A 98 -2.81 -6.96 -12.09
CA LEU A 98 -3.07 -5.62 -12.61
C LEU A 98 -3.50 -5.64 -14.08
N ALA A 99 -2.78 -6.39 -14.91
CA ALA A 99 -3.08 -6.49 -16.34
C ALA A 99 -4.13 -7.58 -16.69
N GLN A 100 -4.75 -8.22 -15.70
CA GLN A 100 -5.76 -9.25 -15.93
C GLN A 100 -7.17 -8.66 -15.89
N THR A 101 -7.80 -8.55 -17.06
CA THR A 101 -9.18 -8.04 -17.20
C THR A 101 -10.23 -8.99 -16.60
N SER A 102 -9.91 -10.29 -16.49
CA SER A 102 -10.78 -11.30 -15.89
C SER A 102 -10.92 -11.18 -14.37
N PHE A 103 -10.03 -10.42 -13.71
CA PHE A 103 -10.08 -10.21 -12.26
C PHE A 103 -10.26 -8.72 -11.92
N SER A 104 -11.51 -8.34 -11.63
CA SER A 104 -11.88 -6.99 -11.25
C SER A 104 -12.06 -6.83 -9.73
N GLU A 105 -12.82 -7.74 -9.11
CA GLU A 105 -13.17 -7.70 -7.70
C GLU A 105 -13.18 -9.08 -7.04
N THR A 106 -13.11 -9.08 -5.72
CA THR A 106 -13.35 -10.24 -4.87
C THR A 106 -14.27 -9.87 -3.70
N ARG A 107 -14.91 -10.88 -3.10
CA ARG A 107 -15.68 -10.70 -1.86
C ARG A 107 -14.87 -11.20 -0.69
N LEU A 108 -14.44 -10.30 0.18
CA LEU A 108 -13.72 -10.60 1.41
C LEU A 108 -14.44 -9.96 2.58
N LEU A 109 -14.64 -10.73 3.67
CA LEU A 109 -15.23 -10.24 4.92
C LEU A 109 -16.58 -9.54 4.71
N GLY A 110 -17.44 -10.13 3.85
CA GLY A 110 -18.75 -9.58 3.50
C GLY A 110 -18.73 -8.33 2.61
N ARG A 111 -17.57 -7.86 2.16
CA ARG A 111 -17.41 -6.65 1.33
C ARG A 111 -16.88 -6.99 -0.05
N ARG A 112 -17.30 -6.22 -1.06
CA ARG A 112 -16.67 -6.23 -2.38
C ARG A 112 -15.45 -5.33 -2.36
N LEU A 113 -14.31 -5.87 -2.77
CA LEU A 113 -13.04 -5.14 -2.88
C LEU A 113 -12.51 -5.33 -4.29
N THR A 114 -12.25 -4.22 -4.99
CA THR A 114 -11.59 -4.27 -6.29
C THR A 114 -10.08 -4.44 -6.11
N LEU A 115 -9.36 -4.87 -7.15
CA LEU A 115 -7.89 -4.95 -7.08
C LEU A 115 -7.27 -3.57 -6.79
N GLU A 116 -7.79 -2.49 -7.38
CA GLU A 116 -7.33 -1.11 -7.18
C GLU A 116 -7.47 -0.70 -5.71
N MET A 117 -8.56 -1.12 -5.05
CA MET A 117 -8.71 -0.89 -3.61
C MET A 117 -7.64 -1.64 -2.81
N LEU A 118 -7.38 -2.92 -3.14
CA LEU A 118 -6.35 -3.72 -2.46
C LEU A 118 -4.95 -3.13 -2.67
N VAL A 119 -4.63 -2.74 -3.90
CA VAL A 119 -3.36 -2.07 -4.25
C VAL A 119 -3.25 -0.72 -3.53
N GLY A 120 -4.32 0.07 -3.52
CA GLY A 120 -4.37 1.35 -2.82
C GLY A 120 -4.14 1.21 -1.32
N GLN A 121 -4.75 0.21 -0.67
CA GLN A 121 -4.51 -0.07 0.76
C GLN A 121 -3.06 -0.50 1.01
N PHE A 122 -2.51 -1.37 0.17
CA PHE A 122 -1.12 -1.78 0.30
C PHE A 122 -0.14 -0.60 0.10
N VAL A 123 -0.33 0.22 -0.92
CA VAL A 123 0.51 1.39 -1.21
C VAL A 123 0.40 2.46 -0.11
N ALA A 124 -0.80 2.70 0.42
CA ALA A 124 -0.99 3.58 1.57
C ALA A 124 -0.27 3.03 2.81
N GLY A 125 -0.34 1.71 3.04
CA GLY A 125 0.43 1.02 4.07
C GLY A 125 1.94 1.21 3.92
N LEU A 126 2.48 1.09 2.69
CA LEU A 126 3.89 1.32 2.41
C LEU A 126 4.33 2.74 2.77
N ALA A 127 3.53 3.74 2.40
CA ALA A 127 3.80 5.13 2.75
C ALA A 127 3.84 5.32 4.27
N ARG A 128 2.83 4.81 5.01
CA ARG A 128 2.78 4.89 6.48
C ARG A 128 3.98 4.21 7.13
N ALA A 129 4.33 3.00 6.66
CA ALA A 129 5.48 2.26 7.16
C ALA A 129 6.82 2.94 6.83
N ALA A 130 6.87 3.78 5.79
CA ALA A 130 8.00 4.66 5.48
C ALA A 130 8.00 5.97 6.30
N GLY A 131 7.04 6.16 7.21
CA GLY A 131 6.89 7.37 8.02
C GLY A 131 6.27 8.55 7.27
N VAL A 132 5.55 8.29 6.17
CA VAL A 132 4.93 9.30 5.32
C VAL A 132 3.41 9.20 5.45
N ASP A 133 2.73 10.33 5.67
CA ASP A 133 1.27 10.37 5.59
C ASP A 133 0.84 10.24 4.11
N PRO A 134 0.15 9.15 3.71
CA PRO A 134 -0.29 8.96 2.34
C PRO A 134 -1.22 10.07 1.83
N ALA A 135 -1.97 10.74 2.72
CA ALA A 135 -2.85 11.85 2.33
C ALA A 135 -2.05 13.13 1.96
N GLN A 136 -0.79 13.22 2.38
CA GLN A 136 0.10 14.35 2.13
C GLN A 136 1.31 13.94 1.25
N ALA A 137 1.19 12.84 0.51
CA ALA A 137 2.23 12.33 -0.35
C ALA A 137 1.90 12.52 -1.85
N GLN A 138 2.94 12.71 -2.66
CA GLN A 138 2.92 12.46 -4.09
C GLN A 138 3.79 11.23 -4.35
N ALA A 139 3.18 10.19 -4.92
CA ALA A 139 3.86 8.95 -5.23
C ALA A 139 4.12 8.83 -6.74
N ILE A 140 5.30 8.36 -7.10
CA ILE A 140 5.61 7.85 -8.43
C ILE A 140 5.80 6.35 -8.29
N VAL A 141 5.00 5.56 -8.99
CA VAL A 141 5.10 4.10 -8.94
C VAL A 141 5.78 3.60 -10.21
N GLY A 142 6.76 2.71 -10.06
CA GLY A 142 7.48 2.12 -11.17
C GLY A 142 6.56 1.31 -12.08
N ARG A 143 6.48 1.70 -13.36
CA ARG A 143 5.76 0.93 -14.38
C ARG A 143 6.64 -0.22 -14.89
N PRO A 144 6.16 -1.48 -14.89
CA PRO A 144 6.90 -2.56 -15.51
C PRO A 144 6.88 -2.41 -17.04
N VAL A 145 7.94 -2.88 -17.72
CA VAL A 145 7.99 -2.89 -19.20
C VAL A 145 6.91 -3.81 -19.79
N ARG A 146 6.58 -4.88 -19.06
CA ARG A 146 5.45 -5.79 -19.31
C ARG A 146 4.87 -6.22 -17.98
N PHE A 147 3.55 -6.25 -17.86
CA PHE A 147 2.91 -6.83 -16.68
C PHE A 147 3.02 -8.35 -16.70
N ALA A 148 3.11 -8.95 -15.51
CA ALA A 148 3.12 -10.40 -15.34
C ALA A 148 1.70 -10.96 -15.42
N GLY A 149 1.54 -12.21 -15.85
CA GLY A 149 0.26 -12.91 -15.92
C GLY A 149 0.01 -13.59 -17.26
N ASP A 150 -1.09 -14.33 -17.35
CA ASP A 150 -1.58 -14.90 -18.61
C ASP A 150 -2.37 -13.84 -19.40
N ALA A 151 -2.07 -13.70 -20.70
CA ALA A 151 -2.62 -12.69 -21.61
C ALA A 151 -2.72 -11.25 -21.03
N PRO A 152 -1.60 -10.62 -20.62
CA PRO A 152 -1.63 -9.31 -19.98
C PRO A 152 -2.03 -8.20 -20.95
N ASP A 153 -2.96 -7.34 -20.51
CA ASP A 153 -3.21 -6.03 -21.12
C ASP A 153 -2.43 -4.95 -20.36
N ASP A 154 -1.27 -4.57 -20.90
CA ASP A 154 -0.36 -3.62 -20.27
C ASP A 154 -1.01 -2.23 -20.09
N ALA A 155 -1.83 -1.79 -21.05
CA ALA A 155 -2.50 -0.48 -20.98
C ALA A 155 -3.58 -0.47 -19.89
N PHE A 156 -4.29 -1.59 -19.71
CA PHE A 156 -5.22 -1.76 -18.61
C PHE A 156 -4.50 -1.83 -17.27
N GLY A 157 -3.39 -2.57 -17.19
CA GLY A 157 -2.56 -2.65 -15.98
C GLY A 157 -2.05 -1.30 -15.49
N GLU A 158 -1.71 -0.39 -16.42
CA GLU A 158 -1.33 1.00 -16.09
C GLU A 158 -2.46 1.81 -15.46
N GLN A 159 -3.71 1.63 -15.89
CA GLN A 159 -4.84 2.40 -15.37
C GLN A 159 -5.21 2.04 -13.93
N ARG A 160 -4.84 0.83 -13.49
CA ARG A 160 -5.12 0.30 -12.14
C ARG A 160 -4.04 0.62 -11.11
N LEU A 161 -2.88 1.11 -11.55
CA LEU A 161 -1.72 1.42 -10.72
C LEU A 161 -1.70 2.89 -10.29
#